data_AF-A0A7J9ALY7-F1
#
_entry.id   AF-A0A7J9ALY7-F1
#
_cell.length_a   1.000
_cell.length_b   1.000
_cell.length_c   1.000
_cell.angle_alpha   90.00
_cell.angle_beta   90.00
_cell.angle_gamma   90.00
#
_symmetry.space_group_name_H-M   'P 1'
#
loop_
_entity.id
_entity.type
_entity.pdbx_description
1 polymer ?
#
loop_
_entity_poly.entity_id
_entity_poly.type
_entity_poly.pdbx_seq_one_letter_code
_entity_poly.pdbx_strand_id
1 'polypeptide(L)' 'SSPFLHGGSTSLYRLPKPNSSQSCQPLKSPAFLPPIRAMKSMQGKVICATDDKTVSVEVVRLAPHPKYKKRVRKKKKF' A
#
# COMPACT_ATOMS: atom_id res chain seq x y z
N SER A 1 -42.90 11.25 32.27
CA SER A 1 -42.53 10.17 33.19
C SER A 1 -41.33 9.44 32.62
N SER A 2 -40.13 9.80 33.07
CA SER A 2 -38.88 9.14 32.67
C SER A 2 -38.70 7.85 33.47
N PRO A 3 -37.97 6.86 32.92
CA PRO A 3 -37.20 5.96 33.75
C PRO A 3 -35.72 6.18 33.47
N PHE A 4 -35.05 6.88 34.40
CA PHE A 4 -33.62 6.69 34.62
C PHE A 4 -33.44 5.37 35.37
N LEU A 5 -32.63 4.46 34.86
CA LEU A 5 -32.08 3.36 35.64
C LEU A 5 -30.57 3.56 35.76
N HIS A 6 -30.14 3.76 37.01
CA HIS A 6 -28.76 3.90 37.44
C HIS A 6 -28.10 2.53 37.71
N GLY A 7 -26.77 2.51 37.58
CA GLY A 7 -25.85 1.54 38.21
C GLY A 7 -25.40 0.42 37.27
N GLY A 8 -24.14 0.27 36.84
CA GLY A 8 -22.87 0.78 37.35
C GLY A 8 -22.09 -0.35 38.04
N SER A 9 -21.22 -1.07 37.31
CA SER A 9 -20.03 -1.72 37.86
C SER A 9 -19.03 -2.14 36.77
N THR A 10 -17.98 -1.33 36.67
CA THR A 10 -16.57 -1.66 36.38
C THR A 10 -16.21 -2.93 35.59
N SER A 11 -15.70 -2.74 34.37
CA SER A 11 -14.43 -3.39 34.00
C SER A 11 -13.56 -2.37 33.29
N LEU A 12 -12.60 -1.90 34.05
CA LEU A 12 -11.67 -0.85 33.69
C LEU A 12 -10.64 -1.35 32.65
N TYR A 13 -10.24 -0.42 31.79
CA TYR A 13 -9.02 -0.42 30.97
C TYR A 13 -8.85 -1.53 29.91
N ARG A 14 -9.61 -1.44 28.79
CA ARG A 14 -9.02 -1.82 27.50
C ARG A 14 -7.99 -0.76 27.13
N LEU A 15 -6.74 -0.99 27.57
CA LEU A 15 -5.58 -0.23 27.14
C LEU A 15 -5.37 -0.48 25.64
N PRO A 16 -5.57 0.50 24.74
CA PRO A 16 -5.12 0.33 23.37
C PRO A 16 -3.59 0.35 23.41
N LYS A 17 -2.99 -0.79 23.06
CA LYS A 17 -1.56 -0.90 22.77
C LYS A 17 -1.20 0.23 21.78
N PRO A 18 -0.22 1.10 22.05
CA PRO A 18 0.30 1.97 21.00
C PRO A 18 1.11 1.06 20.07
N ASN A 19 0.46 0.50 19.06
CA ASN A 19 1.18 -0.04 17.92
C ASN A 19 1.75 1.18 17.19
N SER A 20 3.00 1.52 17.50
CA SER A 20 3.76 2.51 16.73
C SER A 20 4.15 1.89 15.38
N SER A 21 3.16 1.48 14.60
CA SER A 21 3.30 1.59 13.16
C SER A 21 3.37 3.08 12.91
N GLN A 22 4.56 3.59 12.58
CA GLN A 22 4.69 4.83 11.83
C GLN A 22 3.88 4.62 10.54
N SER A 23 2.58 4.84 10.63
CA SER A 23 1.79 5.16 9.45
C SER A 23 2.37 6.49 9.01
N CYS A 24 3.20 6.47 7.98
CA CYS A 24 3.45 7.64 7.16
C CYS A 24 2.08 8.09 6.68
N GLN A 25 1.38 8.89 7.47
CA GLN A 25 0.15 9.53 7.05
C GLN A 25 0.58 10.45 5.93
N PRO A 26 0.16 10.22 4.68
CA PRO A 26 0.41 11.21 3.65
C PRO A 26 -0.25 12.50 4.14
N LEU A 27 0.53 13.58 4.25
CA LEU A 27 -0.02 14.92 4.43
C LEU A 27 -1.18 15.04 3.45
N LYS A 28 -2.37 15.36 3.96
CA LYS A 28 -3.60 15.48 3.16
C LYS A 28 -3.35 16.58 2.13
N SER A 29 -2.92 16.20 0.94
CA SER A 29 -2.81 17.09 -0.20
C SER A 29 -4.20 17.66 -0.48
N PRO A 30 -4.32 18.94 -0.86
CA PRO A 30 -5.61 19.53 -1.19
C PRO A 30 -6.33 18.62 -2.19
N ALA A 31 -7.53 18.17 -1.83
CA ALA A 31 -8.32 17.17 -2.56
C ALA A 31 -8.68 17.58 -4.01
N PHE A 32 -8.34 18.81 -4.37
CA PHE A 32 -8.56 19.40 -5.68
C PHE A 32 -7.43 19.10 -6.68
N LEU A 33 -6.24 18.70 -6.23
CA LEU A 33 -5.11 18.40 -7.10
C LEU A 33 -4.87 16.89 -7.18
N PRO A 34 -4.72 16.30 -8.38
CA PRO A 34 -4.36 14.91 -8.49
C PRO A 34 -2.99 14.68 -7.81
N PRO A 35 -2.80 13.59 -7.04
CA PRO A 35 -1.52 13.30 -6.42
C PRO A 35 -0.41 13.25 -7.47
N ILE A 36 0.56 14.15 -7.37
CA ILE A 36 1.71 14.22 -8.26
C ILE A 36 2.61 13.02 -7.97
N ARG A 37 2.50 12.00 -8.83
CA ARG A 37 3.40 10.84 -8.81
C ARG A 37 4.61 11.15 -9.69
N ALA A 38 5.55 11.91 -9.15
CA ALA A 38 6.78 12.31 -9.85
C ALA A 38 7.62 11.10 -10.33
N MET A 39 7.44 9.93 -9.72
CA MET A 39 8.10 8.69 -10.07
C MET A 39 7.14 7.50 -9.95
N LYS A 40 7.29 6.52 -10.84
CA LYS A 40 6.41 5.35 -10.92
C LYS A 40 7.15 4.11 -10.44
N SER A 41 6.76 3.61 -9.26
CA SER A 41 7.20 2.29 -8.80
C SER A 41 6.62 1.19 -9.69
N MET A 42 7.43 0.17 -9.98
CA MET A 42 7.00 -0.98 -10.78
C MET A 42 6.74 -2.17 -9.86
N GLN A 43 5.58 -2.81 -10.05
CA GLN A 43 5.26 -4.06 -9.36
C GLN A 43 5.85 -5.24 -10.13
N GLY A 44 6.41 -6.21 -9.43
CA GLY A 44 7.03 -7.39 -10.01
C GLY A 44 7.05 -8.56 -9.04
N LYS A 45 7.52 -9.72 -9.52
CA LYS A 45 7.67 -10.95 -8.73
C LYS A 45 9.16 -11.16 -8.44
N VAL A 46 9.50 -11.46 -7.19
CA VAL A 46 10.86 -11.89 -6.82
C VAL A 46 11.14 -13.26 -7.44
N ILE A 47 12.27 -13.38 -8.15
CA ILE A 47 12.73 -14.63 -8.78
C ILE A 47 13.87 -15.25 -7.98
N CYS A 48 14.79 -14.43 -7.47
CA CYS A 48 15.93 -14.86 -6.67
C CYS A 48 16.07 -13.95 -5.45
N ALA A 49 16.37 -14.55 -4.29
CA ALA A 49 16.57 -13.87 -3.01
C ALA A 49 17.86 -14.34 -2.30
N THR A 50 18.81 -14.88 -3.07
CA THR A 50 20.04 -15.47 -2.54
C THR A 50 21.09 -14.42 -2.18
N ASP A 51 21.01 -13.23 -2.78
CA ASP A 51 22.00 -12.18 -2.62
C ASP A 51 21.80 -11.39 -1.31
N ASP A 52 22.90 -11.00 -0.65
CA ASP A 52 22.82 -10.26 0.60
C ASP A 52 22.19 -8.88 0.39
N LYS A 53 21.09 -8.61 1.11
CA LYS A 53 20.31 -7.35 1.10
C LYS A 53 19.75 -6.94 -0.26
N THR A 54 19.79 -7.81 -1.27
CA THR A 54 19.31 -7.52 -2.62
C THR A 54 18.44 -8.66 -3.14
N VAL A 55 17.61 -8.37 -4.15
CA VAL A 55 16.70 -9.34 -4.74
C VAL A 55 16.62 -9.13 -6.24
N SER A 56 16.51 -10.22 -6.99
CA SER A 56 16.23 -10.15 -8.43
C SER A 56 14.73 -10.21 -8.67
N VAL A 57 14.15 -9.15 -9.22
CA VAL A 57 12.71 -8.98 -9.47
C VAL A 57 12.42 -9.03 -10.96
N GLU A 58 11.56 -9.96 -11.39
CA GLU A 58 10.99 -9.92 -12.73
C GLU A 58 9.78 -8.99 -12.76
N VAL A 59 9.90 -7.94 -13.58
CA VAL A 59 8.82 -6.99 -13.84
C VAL A 59 8.27 -7.24 -15.24
N VAL A 60 6.96 -7.44 -15.33
CA VAL A 60 6.25 -7.64 -16.59
C VAL A 60 5.38 -6.42 -16.90
N ARG A 61 5.61 -5.80 -18.05
CA ARG A 61 4.78 -4.70 -18.55
C ARG A 61 4.13 -5.07 -19.87
N LEU A 62 2.87 -4.67 -20.06
CA LEU A 62 2.17 -4.81 -21.33
C LEU A 62 2.37 -3.53 -22.15
N ALA A 63 2.96 -3.68 -23.34
CA ALA A 63 3.12 -2.59 -24.30
C ALA A 63 2.35 -2.91 -25.59
N PRO A 64 1.73 -1.91 -26.25
CA PRO A 64 1.13 -2.12 -27.55
C PRO A 64 2.22 -2.41 -28.60
N HIS A 65 1.96 -3.37 -29.48
CA HIS A 65 2.81 -3.64 -30.64
C HIS A 65 2.65 -2.49 -31.66
N PRO A 66 3.75 -1.91 -32.21
CA PRO A 66 3.68 -0.73 -33.06
C PRO A 66 2.80 -0.91 -34.30
N LYS A 67 2.93 -2.06 -35.00
CA LYS A 67 2.16 -2.35 -36.22
C LYS A 67 0.72 -2.84 -35.96
N TYR A 68 0.57 -3.91 -35.19
CA TYR A 68 -0.70 -4.64 -35.03
C TYR A 68 -1.51 -4.27 -33.78
N LYS A 69 -1.02 -3.34 -32.93
CA LYS A 69 -1.66 -2.82 -31.70
C LYS A 69 -2.06 -3.88 -30.64
N LYS A 70 -1.82 -5.17 -30.88
CA LYS A 70 -1.90 -6.24 -29.88
C LYS A 70 -0.95 -5.95 -28.71
N ARG A 71 -1.42 -6.15 -27.47
CA ARG A 71 -0.60 -5.95 -26.27
C ARG A 71 0.36 -7.13 -26.08
N VAL A 72 1.65 -6.83 -25.96
CA VAL A 72 2.72 -7.82 -25.78
C VAL A 72 3.34 -7.65 -24.40
N ARG A 73 3.55 -8.78 -23.69
CA ARG A 73 4.24 -8.83 -22.40
C ARG A 73 5.74 -8.65 -22.63
N LYS A 74 6.31 -7.58 -22.09
CA LYS A 74 7.75 -7.32 -22.04
C LYS A 74 8.23 -7.55 -20.61
N LYS A 75 9.15 -8.51 -20.44
CA LYS A 75 9.73 -8.89 -19.16
C LYS A 75 11.10 -8.24 -19.01
N LYS A 76 11.42 -7.71 -17.84
CA LYS A 76 12.76 -7.22 -17.49
C LYS A 76 13.06 -7.61 -16.05
N LYS A 77 14.27 -8.11 -15.80
CA LYS A 77 14.78 -8.35 -14.45
C LYS A 77 15.45 -7.08 -13.91
N PHE A 78 15.22 -6.80 -12.65
CA PHE A 78 15.82 -5.72 -11.87
C PHE A 78 16.45 -6.29 -10.61
#